data_AF-A0A2H5X2E6-F1
#
_entry.id   AF-A0A2H5X2E6-F1
#
_cell.length_a   1.000
_cell.length_b   1.000
_cell.length_c   1.000
_cell.angle_alpha   90.00
_cell.angle_beta   90.00
_cell.angle_gamma   90.00
#
_symmetry.space_group_name_H-M   'P 1'
#
loop_
_entity.id
_entity.type
_entity.pdbx_description
1 polymer ?
#
loop_
_entity_poly.entity_id
_entity_poly.type
_entity_poly.pdbx_seq_one_letter_code
_entity_poly.pdbx_strand_id
1 'polypeptide(L)' 'MIPVRERFVVDESGQPVAVLLDIEVYRQLMEAVAELDAIRAYDEAKASGETPVSLEEALHATERD' A
#
# COMPACT_ATOMS: atom_id res chain seq x y z
N MET A 1 -18.32 5.79 -1.22
CA MET A 1 -18.19 4.32 -1.31
C MET A 1 -18.63 3.93 -2.70
N ILE A 2 -17.72 3.44 -3.55
CA ILE A 2 -18.10 2.92 -4.87
C ILE A 2 -18.79 1.56 -4.64
N PRO A 3 -19.98 1.32 -5.19
CA PRO A 3 -20.61 0.01 -5.11
C PRO A 3 -19.73 -1.02 -5.80
N VAL A 4 -19.23 -2.00 -5.04
CA VAL A 4 -18.36 -3.06 -5.57
C VAL A 4 -19.23 -4.11 -6.26
N ARG A 5 -19.04 -4.30 -7.57
CA ARG A 5 -19.62 -5.41 -8.33
C ARG A 5 -18.53 -6.42 -8.66
N GLU A 6 -18.21 -7.22 -7.66
CA GLU A 6 -17.28 -8.34 -7.80
C GLU A 6 -17.89 -9.49 -8.63
N ARG A 7 -17.10 -9.99 -9.57
CA ARG A 7 -17.40 -11.17 -10.36
C ARG A 7 -16.27 -12.16 -10.17
N PHE A 8 -16.57 -13.36 -9.72
CA PHE A 8 -15.54 -14.37 -9.45
C PHE A 8 -15.28 -15.25 -10.67
N VAL A 9 -14.01 -15.55 -10.91
CA VAL A 9 -13.57 -16.63 -11.78
C VAL A 9 -13.37 -17.86 -10.91
N VAL A 10 -14.02 -18.96 -11.25
CA VAL A 10 -13.96 -20.23 -10.51
C VAL A 10 -13.17 -21.28 -11.28
N ASP A 11 -12.52 -22.20 -10.57
CA ASP A 11 -11.87 -23.36 -11.15
C ASP A 11 -12.87 -24.50 -11.47
N GLU A 12 -12.34 -25.64 -11.92
CA GLU A 12 -13.15 -26.83 -12.28
C GLU A 12 -13.93 -27.43 -11.09
N SER A 13 -13.47 -27.18 -9.85
CA SER A 13 -14.16 -27.61 -8.62
C SER A 13 -15.21 -26.60 -8.15
N GLY A 14 -15.32 -25.46 -8.84
CA GLY A 14 -16.20 -24.35 -8.48
C GLY A 14 -15.59 -23.42 -7.42
N GLN A 15 -14.31 -23.56 -7.11
CA GLN A 15 -13.64 -22.71 -6.12
C GLN A 15 -13.22 -21.37 -6.76
N PRO A 16 -13.53 -20.22 -6.15
CA PRO A 16 -13.06 -18.92 -6.65
C PRO A 16 -11.53 -18.81 -6.61
N VAL A 17 -10.93 -18.48 -7.75
CA VAL A 17 -9.48 -18.31 -7.91
C VAL A 17 -9.07 -16.91 -8.33
N ALA A 18 -9.99 -16.11 -8.88
CA ALA A 18 -9.75 -14.71 -9.21
C ALA A 18 -11.04 -13.88 -9.11
N VAL A 19 -10.89 -12.55 -9.10
CA VAL A 19 -12.01 -11.60 -9.12
C VAL A 19 -11.80 -10.58 -10.24
N LEU A 20 -12.87 -10.32 -10.99
CA LEU A 20 -12.97 -9.26 -11.97
C LEU A 20 -13.63 -8.06 -11.30
N LEU A 21 -12.90 -6.94 -11.26
CA LEU A 21 -13.32 -5.69 -10.67
C LEU A 21 -13.35 -4.59 -11.74
N ASP A 22 -14.21 -3.59 -11.54
CA ASP A 22 -14.15 -2.37 -12.33
C ASP A 22 -12.82 -1.65 -12.06
N ILE A 23 -12.23 -1.07 -13.11
CA ILE A 23 -10.88 -0.51 -13.04
C ILE A 23 -10.76 0.61 -11.98
N GLU A 24 -11.83 1.37 -11.76
CA GLU A 24 -11.89 2.41 -10.73
C GLU A 24 -11.84 1.82 -9.31
N VAL A 25 -12.55 0.71 -9.08
CA VAL A 25 -12.51 -0.01 -7.80
C VAL A 25 -11.11 -0.57 -7.54
N TYR A 26 -10.49 -1.18 -8.56
CA TYR A 26 -9.11 -1.65 -8.44
C TYR A 26 -8.14 -0.53 -8.08
N ARG A 27 -8.22 0.63 -8.75
CA ARG A 27 -7.35 1.77 -8.47
C ARG A 27 -7.52 2.30 -7.03
N GLN A 28 -8.76 2.40 -6.55
CA GLN A 28 -9.01 2.83 -5.17
C GLN A 28 -8.47 1.83 -4.15
N LEU A 29 -8.58 0.52 -4.42
CA LEU A 29 -7.98 -0.50 -3.57
C LEU A 29 -6.45 -0.34 -3.52
N MET A 30 -5.81 -0.11 -4.66
CA MET A 30 -4.36 0.11 -4.72
C MET A 30 -3.93 1.37 -3.95
N GLU A 31 -4.69 2.44 -4.04
CA GLU A 31 -4.45 3.68 -3.28
C GLU A 31 -4.57 3.45 -1.77
N ALA A 32 -5.62 2.77 -1.33
CA ALA A 32 -5.82 2.44 0.09
C ALA A 32 -4.71 1.51 0.63
N VAL A 33 -4.22 0.56 -0.18
CA VAL A 33 -3.08 -0.28 0.19
C VAL A 33 -1.81 0.56 0.36
N ALA A 34 -1.54 1.49 -0.55
CA ALA A 34 -0.38 2.37 -0.45
C ALA A 34 -0.44 3.26 0.80
N GLU A 35 -1.62 3.75 1.17
CA GLU A 35 -1.82 4.49 2.42
C GLU A 35 -1.51 3.62 3.66
N LEU A 36 -1.99 2.37 3.68
CA LEU A 36 -1.70 1.43 4.77
C LEU A 36 -0.21 1.10 4.88
N ASP A 37 0.48 0.95 3.75
CA ASP A 37 1.93 0.70 3.74
C ASP A 37 2.71 1.93 4.24
N ALA A 38 2.27 3.15 3.92
CA ALA A 38 2.86 4.36 4.48
C ALA A 38 2.69 4.44 6.01
N ILE A 39 1.52 4.03 6.54
CA ILE A 39 1.27 3.96 7.98
C ILE A 39 2.21 2.93 8.63
N ARG A 40 2.35 1.74 8.05
CA ARG A 40 3.25 0.69 8.55
C ARG A 40 4.71 1.15 8.57
N ALA A 41 5.17 1.80 7.49
CA ALA A 41 6.52 2.34 7.41
C ALA A 41 6.76 3.42 8.49
N TYR A 42 5.75 4.26 8.75
CA TYR A 42 5.83 5.23 9.85
C TYR A 42 5.94 4.55 11.22
N ASP A 43 5.11 3.54 11.49
CA ASP A 43 5.13 2.80 12.75
C ASP A 43 6.47 2.08 12.96
N GLU A 44 7.02 1.46 11.91
CA GLU A 44 8.35 0.83 11.92
C GLU A 44 9.45 1.86 12.20
N ALA A 45 9.43 3.01 11.49
CA ALA A 45 10.38 4.09 11.72
C ALA A 45 10.29 4.63 13.15
N LYS A 46 9.09 4.75 13.73
CA LYS A 46 8.91 5.15 15.13
C LYS A 46 9.38 4.09 16.13
N ALA A 47 9.22 2.82 15.81
CA ALA A 47 9.65 1.71 16.67
C ALA A 47 11.15 1.41 16.59
N SER A 48 11.83 1.83 15.51
CA SER A 48 13.25 1.58 15.25
C SER A 48 14.19 2.12 16.34
N GLY A 49 13.76 3.14 17.09
CA GLY A 49 14.61 3.86 18.03
C GLY A 49 15.63 4.79 17.37
N GLU A 50 15.53 4.98 16.05
CA GLU A 50 16.34 5.94 15.31
C GLU A 50 16.11 7.36 15.83
N THR A 51 17.19 8.14 15.91
CA THR A 51 17.09 9.54 16.30
C THR A 51 16.63 10.35 15.10
N PRO A 52 15.49 11.07 15.19
CA PRO A 52 15.05 11.94 14.12
C PRO A 52 16.11 13.00 13.85
N VAL A 53 16.52 13.13 12.59
CA VAL A 53 17.38 14.21 12.11
C VAL A 53 16.54 15.28 11.42
N SER A 54 17.07 16.49 11.35
CA SER A 54 16.44 17.56 10.58
C SER A 54 16.49 17.27 9.07
N LEU A 55 15.59 17.88 8.29
CA LEU A 55 15.60 17.75 6.84
C LEU A 55 16.94 18.22 6.23
N GLU A 56 17.52 19.30 6.77
CA GLU A 56 18.82 19.82 6.32
C GLU A 56 19.95 18.81 6.53
N GLU A 57 19.99 18.17 7.71
CA GLU A 57 20.97 17.11 8.00
C GLU A 57 20.78 15.88 7.13
N ALA A 58 19.52 15.47 6.90
CA ALA A 58 19.20 14.34 6.02
C ALA A 58 19.67 14.59 4.58
N LEU A 59 19.34 15.76 4.00
CA LEU A 59 19.76 16.13 2.65
C LEU A 59 21.28 16.14 2.50
N HIS A 60 22.00 16.71 3.48
CA HIS A 60 23.46 16.74 3.47
C HIS A 60 24.10 15.36 3.62
N ALA A 61 23.42 14.40 4.25
CA ALA A 61 23.88 13.01 4.32
C ALA A 61 23.71 12.30 2.96
N THR A 62 22.57 12.45 2.30
CA THR A 62 22.26 11.76 1.03
C THR A 62 23.02 12.32 -0.18
N GLU A 63 23.42 13.59 -0.17
CA GLU A 63 24.21 14.21 -1.26
C GLU A 63 25.68 13.78 -1.28
N ARG A 64 26.15 13.07 -0.25
CA ARG A 64 27.56 12.64 -0.11
C ARG A 64 27.80 11.17 -0.50
N ASP A 65 26.75 10.44 -0.83
CA ASP A 65 26.77 9.08 -1.41
C ASP A 65 26.70 9.13 -2.95
#